data_AF-A0A2G0PWH6-F1
#
_entry.id   AF-A0A2G0PWH6-F1
#
_cell.length_a   1.000
_cell.length_b   1.000
_cell.length_c   1.000
_cell.angle_alpha   90.00
_cell.angle_beta   90.00
_cell.angle_gamma   90.00
#
_symmetry.space_group_name_H-M   'P 1'
#
loop_
_entity.id
_entity.type
_entity.pdbx_description
1 polymer ?
#
loop_
_entity_poly.entity_id
_entity_poly.type
_entity_poly.pdbx_seq_one_letter_code
_entity_poly.pdbx_strand_id
1 'polypeptide(L)'
;MAIIDKTKLPVFARHYLADKPTREARKKSKQVFDRMRKFRNWERTDAYRWLAWRLGVSSSKCHFGWFDTDMCEKAANICREFK
;
A
#
# COMPACT_ATOMS: atom_id res chain seq x y z
N MET A 1 -13.37 22.72 -13.35
CA MET A 1 -12.58 21.48 -13.23
C MET A 1 -12.88 20.88 -11.87
N ALA A 2 -13.76 19.87 -11.79
CA ALA A 2 -14.16 19.30 -10.49
C ALA A 2 -12.99 18.51 -9.90
N ILE A 3 -12.48 18.94 -8.76
CA ILE A 3 -11.52 18.16 -7.97
C ILE A 3 -12.32 17.00 -7.37
N ILE A 4 -12.24 15.83 -8.00
CA ILE A 4 -12.87 14.62 -7.46
C ILE A 4 -12.10 14.26 -6.19
N ASP A 5 -12.80 14.32 -5.06
CA ASP A 5 -12.29 13.84 -3.79
C ASP A 5 -12.12 12.31 -3.85
N LYS A 6 -10.90 11.86 -4.18
CA LYS A 6 -10.53 10.44 -4.27
C LYS A 6 -10.72 9.70 -2.94
N THR A 7 -10.91 10.42 -1.82
CA THR A 7 -11.18 9.82 -0.51
C THR A 7 -12.62 9.29 -0.37
N LYS A 8 -13.56 9.82 -1.15
CA LYS A 8 -14.99 9.42 -1.16
C LYS A 8 -15.35 8.40 -2.24
N LEU A 9 -14.41 8.02 -3.10
CA LEU A 9 -14.66 7.04 -4.14
C LEU A 9 -14.78 5.62 -3.56
N PRO A 10 -15.65 4.78 -4.14
CA PRO A 10 -15.69 3.37 -3.80
C PRO A 10 -14.30 2.75 -3.93
N VAL A 11 -14.01 1.83 -3.02
CA VAL A 11 -12.70 1.22 -2.84
C VAL A 11 -12.15 0.57 -4.13
N PHE A 12 -13.03 0.04 -4.98
CA PHE A 12 -12.70 -0.51 -6.30
C PHE A 12 -12.38 0.57 -7.35
N ALA A 13 -13.02 1.74 -7.29
CA ALA A 13 -12.80 2.83 -8.21
C ALA A 13 -11.42 3.49 -8.02
N ARG A 14 -10.88 3.46 -6.80
CA ARG A 14 -9.54 4.02 -6.49
C ARG A 14 -8.40 3.26 -7.19
N HIS A 15 -8.61 1.99 -7.53
CA HIS A 15 -7.64 1.25 -8.33
C HIS A 15 -7.69 1.68 -9.81
N TYR A 16 -8.89 1.67 -10.39
CA TYR A 16 -9.14 1.93 -11.80
C TYR A 16 -8.83 3.38 -12.21
N LEU A 17 -9.13 4.35 -11.34
CA LEU A 17 -8.95 5.79 -11.60
C LEU A 17 -7.58 6.33 -11.15
N ALA A 18 -6.62 5.45 -10.85
CA ALA A 18 -5.28 5.88 -10.46
C ALA A 18 -4.46 6.36 -11.66
N ASP A 19 -3.83 7.54 -11.52
CA ASP A 19 -2.90 8.09 -12.51
C ASP A 19 -1.59 7.27 -12.59
N LYS A 20 -0.79 7.53 -13.64
CA LYS A 20 0.48 6.84 -13.87
C LYS A 20 1.44 6.91 -12.67
N PRO A 21 1.67 8.08 -12.02
CA PRO A 21 2.50 8.17 -10.82
C PRO A 21 2.02 7.25 -9.69
N THR A 22 0.72 7.26 -9.39
CA THR A 22 0.13 6.42 -8.33
C THR A 22 0.33 4.93 -8.63
N ARG A 23 0.13 4.50 -9.88
CA ARG A 23 0.34 3.10 -10.28
C ARG A 23 1.80 2.65 -10.10
N GLU A 24 2.75 3.49 -10.49
CA GLU A 24 4.18 3.20 -10.31
C GLU A 24 4.59 3.19 -8.83
N ALA A 25 4.08 4.11 -8.01
CA ALA A 25 4.32 4.14 -6.57
C ALA A 25 3.83 2.83 -5.90
N ARG A 26 2.62 2.39 -6.25
CA ARG A 26 2.04 1.12 -5.77
C ARG A 26 2.91 -0.07 -6.17
N LYS A 27 3.33 -0.14 -7.43
CA LYS A 27 4.19 -1.22 -7.94
C LYS A 27 5.51 -1.29 -7.18
N LYS A 28 6.21 -0.16 -7.06
CA LYS A 28 7.51 -0.07 -6.36
C LYS A 28 7.38 -0.43 -4.87
N SER A 29 6.39 0.13 -4.18
CA SER A 29 6.18 -0.14 -2.76
C SER A 29 5.82 -1.61 -2.50
N LYS A 30 4.93 -2.18 -3.32
CA LYS A 30 4.59 -3.61 -3.25
C LYS A 30 5.81 -4.51 -3.47
N GLN A 31 6.72 -4.17 -4.38
CA GLN A 31 7.96 -4.94 -4.57
C GLN A 31 8.85 -4.94 -3.33
N VAL A 32 8.96 -3.81 -2.62
CA VAL A 32 9.71 -3.72 -1.35
C VAL A 32 9.05 -4.61 -0.29
N PHE A 33 7.73 -4.54 -0.15
CA PHE A 33 6.96 -5.38 0.75
C PHE A 33 7.14 -6.88 0.45
N ASP A 34 7.04 -7.27 -0.83
CA ASP A 34 7.21 -8.67 -1.23
C ASP A 34 8.62 -9.19 -0.93
N ARG A 35 9.66 -8.34 -1.04
CA ARG A 35 11.03 -8.70 -0.65
C ARG A 35 11.15 -8.91 0.85
N MET A 36 10.66 -7.97 1.66
CA MET A 36 10.65 -8.09 3.13
C MET A 36 9.91 -9.35 3.57
N ARG A 37 8.70 -9.59 3.03
CA ARG A 37 7.90 -10.79 3.32
C ARG A 37 8.67 -12.08 3.03
N LYS A 38 9.30 -12.17 1.85
CA LYS A 38 10.09 -13.34 1.45
C LYS A 38 11.29 -13.54 2.37
N PHE A 39 12.01 -12.47 2.69
CA PHE A 39 13.15 -12.51 3.62
C PHE A 39 12.76 -12.98 5.03
N ARG A 40 11.53 -12.67 5.46
CA ARG A 40 10.96 -13.14 6.73
C ARG A 40 10.29 -14.50 6.67
N ASN A 41 10.21 -15.13 5.50
CA ASN A 41 9.45 -16.35 5.27
C ASN A 41 7.99 -16.23 5.77
N TRP A 42 7.38 -15.06 5.59
CA TRP A 42 6.02 -14.79 6.05
C TRP A 42 4.98 -15.13 4.98
N GLU A 43 3.85 -15.66 5.44
CA GLU A 43 2.65 -15.70 4.62
C GLU A 43 2.20 -14.27 4.28
N ARG A 44 1.46 -14.14 3.17
CA ARG A 44 0.92 -12.84 2.75
C ARG A 44 0.06 -12.23 3.85
N THR A 45 -0.78 -13.03 4.50
CA THR A 45 -1.68 -12.58 5.55
C THR A 45 -0.92 -11.96 6.72
N ASP A 46 0.14 -12.61 7.19
CA ASP A 46 0.92 -12.11 8.34
C ASP A 46 1.70 -10.84 7.98
N ALA A 47 2.27 -10.78 6.78
CA ALA A 47 2.95 -9.58 6.31
C ALA A 47 1.98 -8.39 6.20
N TYR A 48 0.76 -8.60 5.71
CA TYR A 48 -0.26 -7.54 5.66
C TYR A 48 -0.76 -7.14 7.06
N ARG A 49 -0.93 -8.08 7.99
CA ARG A 49 -1.26 -7.78 9.39
C ARG A 49 -0.19 -6.91 10.05
N TRP A 50 1.07 -7.28 9.88
CA TRP A 50 2.20 -6.52 10.40
C TRP A 50 2.27 -5.11 9.79
N LEU A 51 2.16 -4.99 8.47
CA LEU A 51 2.22 -3.69 7.80
C LEU A 51 1.04 -2.80 8.20
N ALA A 52 -0.16 -3.37 8.32
CA ALA A 52 -1.35 -2.65 8.79
C ALA A 52 -1.14 -2.08 10.20
N TRP A 53 -0.59 -2.90 11.11
CA TRP A 53 -0.24 -2.46 12.46
C TRP A 53 0.76 -1.31 12.45
N ARG A 54 1.84 -1.41 11.66
CA ARG A 54 2.84 -0.34 11.52
C ARG A 54 2.28 0.96 10.93
N LEU A 55 1.31 0.86 10.02
CA LEU A 55 0.64 2.00 9.40
C LEU A 55 -0.51 2.58 10.24
N GLY A 56 -0.90 1.91 11.34
CA GLY A 56 -2.04 2.33 12.16
C GLY A 56 -3.39 2.21 11.46
N VAL A 57 -3.53 1.26 10.51
CA VAL A 57 -4.78 1.02 9.77
C VAL A 57 -5.30 -0.39 10.04
N SER A 58 -6.60 -0.63 9.78
CA SER A 58 -7.13 -1.99 9.83
C SER A 58 -6.52 -2.85 8.72
N SER A 59 -6.36 -4.15 8.95
CA SER A 59 -5.91 -5.11 7.94
C SER A 59 -6.78 -5.06 6.67
N SER A 60 -8.08 -4.89 6.84
CA SER A 60 -9.04 -4.72 5.73
C SER A 60 -8.78 -3.48 4.87
N LYS A 61 -8.11 -2.45 5.39
CA LYS A 61 -7.74 -1.21 4.67
C LYS A 61 -6.29 -1.21 4.17
N CYS A 62 -5.48 -2.19 4.57
CA CYS A 62 -4.09 -2.29 4.18
C CYS A 62 -3.93 -3.02 2.84
N HIS A 63 -4.30 -2.34 1.76
CA HIS A 63 -4.18 -2.87 0.41
C HIS A 63 -3.48 -1.86 -0.51
N PHE A 64 -2.36 -2.25 -1.14
CA PHE A 64 -1.59 -1.36 -2.02
C PHE A 64 -2.44 -0.75 -3.14
N GLY A 65 -3.46 -1.46 -3.63
CA GLY A 65 -4.39 -0.93 -4.62
C GLY A 65 -5.21 0.28 -4.14
N TRP A 66 -5.22 0.57 -2.83
CA TRP A 66 -5.97 1.68 -2.21
C TRP A 66 -5.07 2.80 -1.70
N PHE A 67 -3.76 2.59 -1.72
CA PHE A 67 -2.77 3.58 -1.30
C PHE A 67 -2.64 4.67 -2.36
N ASP A 68 -2.47 5.91 -1.92
CA ASP A 68 -1.94 7.01 -2.72
C ASP A 68 -0.40 6.95 -2.73
N THR A 69 0.24 7.92 -3.36
CA THR A 69 1.70 8.02 -3.44
C THR A 69 2.35 8.08 -2.05
N ASP A 70 1.78 8.85 -1.14
CA ASP A 70 2.36 9.13 0.18
C ASP A 70 2.25 7.89 1.08
N MET A 71 1.11 7.20 1.07
CA MET A 71 0.93 5.94 1.77
C MET A 71 1.83 4.84 1.18
N CYS A 72 2.05 4.83 -0.15
CA CYS A 72 3.01 3.92 -0.78
C CYS A 72 4.43 4.17 -0.27
N GLU A 73 4.85 5.43 -0.15
CA GLU A 73 6.17 5.78 0.37
C GLU A 73 6.33 5.38 1.84
N LYS A 74 5.36 5.72 2.69
CA LYS A 74 5.34 5.31 4.11
C LYS A 74 5.45 3.80 4.26
N ALA A 75 4.65 3.04 3.52
CA ALA A 75 4.68 1.58 3.54
C ALA A 75 6.04 1.02 3.09
N ALA A 76 6.64 1.61 2.04
CA ALA A 76 7.95 1.20 1.56
C ALA A 76 9.05 1.48 2.60
N ASN A 77 9.03 2.63 3.26
CA ASN A 77 10.01 2.99 4.29
C ASN A 77 9.93 2.04 5.49
N ILE A 78 8.73 1.77 5.99
CA ILE A 78 8.48 0.77 7.05
C ILE A 78 9.06 -0.60 6.65
N CYS A 79 8.84 -1.03 5.40
CA CYS A 79 9.38 -2.31 4.92
C CYS A 79 10.90 -2.32 4.77
N ARG A 80 11.54 -1.18 4.48
CA ARG A 80 13.01 -1.05 4.38
C ARG A 80 13.70 -1.00 5.74
N GLU A 81 13.02 -0.41 6.73
CA GLU A 81 13.51 -0.37 8.11
C GLU A 81 13.51 -1.76 8.77
N PHE A 82 12.80 -2.72 8.19
CA PHE A 82 12.82 -4.10 8.64
C PHE A 82 14.22 -4.70 8.42
N LYS A 83 14.95 -4.90 9.52
CA LYS A 83 16.21 -5.65 9.59
C LYS A 83 15.94 -7.10 10.03
#